data_AF-W2C2F8-F1
#
_entry.id   AF-W2C2F8-F1
#
_cell.length_a   1.000
_cell.length_b   1.000
_cell.length_c   1.000
_cell.angle_alpha   90.00
_cell.angle_beta   90.00
_cell.angle_gamma   90.00
#
_symmetry.space_group_name_H-M   'P 1'
#
loop_
_entity.id
_entity.type
_entity.pdbx_description
1 polymer ?
#
loop_
_entity_poly.entity_id
_entity_poly.type
_entity_poly.pdbx_seq_one_letter_code
_entity_poly.pdbx_strand_id
1 'polypeptide(L)'
;MKNLRYILLSAVALVTLAGCDKWIDNAKTPSNSLTYDDLRRPGMMASVKGKTLTDGALTANVKTLAGQASSAAFMALGAMTDELTPTKVPNALVYKALSDDNASSAGGEADGVFNNLQNLRARAEELLAIEASTEDDGSAGYEIVRAYARHTGHLYAGYAYKLLTDCFSSNPSAAGEVPVNGKNLTHEALYAEAITHLQAAVREADAEVLRGMGGAFNRDLAVGSAEALLCKLYMSRGQYAEASAHLDAALGEKATMQIIYNVNGSPNGLYSTLGETARDVEVDADIVNSLRNDAERKAVPTATNKEGNRYLTNLQRHSPLTITDGAEMLLIRAELIVRGVRTGDALATVNRVITTYDAASALTTQPTLSDIDHLRRVYLFLRGERTLDYRRGLTTAAKQQTWQARRLKWMPLPENETERPNN
;
A
#
# COMPACT_ATOMS: atom_id res chain seq x y z
N MET A 1 -35.42 14.35 67.38
CA MET A 1 -34.27 13.95 66.52
C MET A 1 -34.62 13.10 65.29
N LYS A 2 -35.82 12.47 65.18
CA LYS A 2 -36.20 11.71 63.98
C LYS A 2 -36.61 12.58 62.77
N ASN A 3 -37.24 13.74 62.99
CA ASN A 3 -37.77 14.57 61.87
C ASN A 3 -36.72 15.43 61.16
N LEU A 4 -35.56 15.71 61.76
CA LEU A 4 -34.47 16.47 61.11
C LEU A 4 -33.70 15.63 60.08
N ARG A 5 -33.66 14.30 60.26
CA ARG A 5 -32.99 13.36 59.35
C ARG A 5 -33.77 13.16 58.04
N TYR A 6 -35.10 13.23 58.07
CA TYR A 6 -35.92 13.11 56.86
C TYR A 6 -35.88 14.37 55.98
N ILE A 7 -35.71 15.55 56.58
CA ILE A 7 -35.59 16.82 55.85
C ILE A 7 -34.21 16.93 55.16
N LEU A 8 -33.15 16.46 55.82
CA LEU A 8 -31.80 16.40 55.22
C LEU A 8 -31.68 15.35 54.11
N LEU A 9 -32.33 14.19 54.23
CA LEU A 9 -32.34 13.19 53.15
C LEU A 9 -33.15 13.63 51.92
N SER A 10 -34.23 14.39 52.11
CA SER A 10 -35.04 14.91 51.00
C SER A 10 -34.37 16.08 50.28
N ALA A 11 -33.62 16.95 50.99
CA ALA A 11 -32.82 18.01 50.38
C ALA A 11 -31.64 17.46 49.55
N VAL A 12 -30.98 16.39 49.98
CA VAL A 12 -29.89 15.74 49.21
C VAL A 12 -30.43 15.03 47.97
N ALA A 13 -31.61 14.40 48.05
CA ALA A 13 -32.25 13.75 46.90
C ALA A 13 -32.71 14.75 45.81
N LEU A 14 -33.16 15.95 46.19
CA LEU A 14 -33.54 16.99 45.23
C LEU A 14 -32.34 17.63 44.51
N VAL A 15 -31.19 17.75 45.17
CA VAL A 15 -29.95 18.27 44.55
C VAL A 15 -29.33 17.24 43.60
N THR A 16 -29.48 15.94 43.87
CA THR A 16 -29.02 14.88 42.96
C THR A 16 -29.91 14.70 41.72
N LEU A 17 -31.20 15.08 41.78
CA LEU A 17 -32.12 14.98 40.64
C LEU A 17 -32.01 16.18 39.69
N ALA A 18 -31.73 17.39 40.19
CA ALA A 18 -31.47 18.57 39.35
C ALA A 18 -30.12 18.51 38.58
N GLY A 19 -29.21 17.61 38.99
CA GLY A 19 -27.96 17.32 38.28
C GLY A 19 -28.12 16.39 37.07
N CYS A 20 -29.24 15.66 36.98
CA CYS A 20 -29.52 14.75 35.86
C CYS A 20 -30.15 15.47 34.66
N ASP A 21 -30.86 16.58 34.87
CA ASP A 21 -31.46 17.35 33.77
C ASP A 21 -30.40 17.93 32.82
N LYS A 22 -29.23 18.35 33.35
CA LYS A 22 -28.10 18.80 32.52
C LYS A 22 -27.39 17.70 31.75
N TRP A 23 -27.61 16.42 32.09
CA TRP A 23 -26.99 15.29 31.40
C TRP A 23 -27.88 14.77 30.27
N ILE A 24 -29.20 14.87 30.43
CA ILE A 24 -30.18 14.48 29.40
C ILE A 24 -30.38 15.61 28.38
N ASP A 25 -30.40 16.88 28.78
CA ASP A 25 -30.57 18.00 27.83
C ASP A 25 -29.31 18.33 27.01
N ASN A 26 -28.13 17.85 27.43
CA ASN A 26 -26.88 17.95 26.65
C ASN A 26 -26.55 16.67 25.87
N ALA A 27 -27.41 15.65 25.94
CA ALA A 27 -27.29 14.53 25.02
C ALA A 27 -27.70 15.01 23.63
N LYS A 28 -26.72 15.49 22.85
CA LYS A 28 -26.88 15.64 21.40
C LYS A 28 -27.49 14.34 20.89
N THR A 29 -28.68 14.40 20.30
CA THR A 29 -29.27 13.30 19.55
C THR A 29 -28.17 12.65 18.73
N PRO A 30 -27.95 11.33 18.77
CA PRO A 30 -26.93 10.68 17.96
C PRO A 30 -27.19 11.05 16.51
N SER A 31 -26.42 11.98 15.98
CA SER A 31 -26.40 12.22 14.57
C SER A 31 -25.62 11.07 13.98
N ASN A 32 -26.23 10.30 13.09
CA ASN A 32 -25.51 9.30 12.30
C ASN A 32 -24.52 9.96 11.31
N SER A 33 -24.41 11.29 11.30
CA SER A 33 -23.39 12.04 10.57
C SER A 33 -22.37 12.66 11.53
N LEU A 34 -21.09 12.35 11.32
CA LEU A 34 -19.99 13.10 11.91
C LEU A 34 -19.95 14.50 11.30
N THR A 35 -19.84 15.55 12.12
CA THR A 35 -19.58 16.90 11.61
C THR A 35 -18.10 17.09 11.32
N TYR A 36 -17.74 18.07 10.50
CA TYR A 36 -16.33 18.39 10.25
C TYR A 36 -15.58 18.75 11.55
N ASP A 37 -16.24 19.42 12.48
CA ASP A 37 -15.67 19.74 13.81
C ASP A 37 -15.45 18.49 14.67
N ASP A 38 -16.29 17.45 14.51
CA ASP A 38 -16.07 16.17 15.19
C ASP A 38 -14.85 15.42 14.63
N LEU A 39 -14.57 15.58 13.33
CA LEU A 39 -13.40 14.98 12.68
C LEU A 39 -12.08 15.66 13.09
N ARG A 40 -12.11 16.95 13.42
CA ARG A 40 -10.91 17.75 13.76
C ARG A 40 -10.37 17.49 15.16
N ARG A 41 -10.99 16.65 15.97
CA ARG A 41 -10.51 16.31 17.31
C ARG A 41 -9.20 15.51 17.22
N PRO A 42 -8.15 15.80 18.02
CA PRO A 42 -6.88 15.07 17.95
C PRO A 42 -7.04 13.53 18.04
N GLY A 43 -7.96 13.06 18.88
CA GLY A 43 -8.27 11.64 19.04
C GLY A 43 -8.73 10.92 17.75
N MET A 44 -9.23 11.65 16.74
CA MET A 44 -9.59 11.09 15.44
C MET A 44 -8.35 10.72 14.61
N MET A 45 -7.23 11.40 14.84
CA MET A 45 -5.96 11.13 14.18
C MET A 45 -5.18 10.04 14.92
N ALA A 46 -4.98 10.23 16.23
CA ALA A 46 -4.32 9.26 17.10
C ALA A 46 -4.57 9.56 18.58
N SER A 47 -4.22 8.60 19.43
CA SER A 47 -4.19 8.79 20.88
C SER A 47 -2.84 8.40 21.45
N VAL A 48 -2.44 9.09 22.52
CA VAL A 48 -1.19 8.84 23.24
C VAL A 48 -1.52 8.40 24.66
N LYS A 49 -0.93 7.28 25.09
CA LYS A 49 -0.94 6.84 26.48
C LYS A 49 0.49 6.51 26.91
N GLY A 50 1.11 7.40 27.69
CA GLY A 50 2.53 7.30 28.01
C GLY A 50 3.38 7.41 26.75
N LYS A 51 4.24 6.42 26.48
CA LYS A 51 5.06 6.35 25.26
C LYS A 51 4.43 5.52 24.13
N THR A 52 3.14 5.20 24.24
CA THR A 52 2.45 4.35 23.26
C THR A 52 1.47 5.19 22.45
N LEU A 53 1.65 5.19 21.12
CA LEU A 53 0.73 5.70 20.12
C LEU A 53 -0.25 4.61 19.69
N THR A 54 -1.52 4.99 19.54
CA THR A 54 -2.55 4.15 18.92
C THR A 54 -3.24 4.93 17.81
N ASP A 55 -3.53 4.27 16.70
CA ASP A 55 -4.24 4.87 15.56
C ASP A 55 -5.63 5.38 15.98
N GLY A 56 -5.94 6.61 15.58
CA GLY A 56 -7.30 7.12 15.58
C GLY A 56 -8.07 6.63 14.36
N ALA A 57 -9.37 6.92 14.31
CA ALA A 57 -10.25 6.43 13.25
C ALA A 57 -9.81 6.86 11.83
N LEU A 58 -9.31 8.09 11.66
CA LEU A 58 -8.86 8.60 10.36
C LEU A 58 -7.60 7.87 9.90
N THR A 59 -6.60 7.74 10.77
CA THR A 59 -5.35 7.02 10.49
C THR A 59 -5.62 5.54 10.18
N ALA A 60 -6.46 4.87 10.97
CA ALA A 60 -6.84 3.48 10.74
C ALA A 60 -7.58 3.29 9.42
N ASN A 61 -8.42 4.26 9.03
CA ASN A 61 -9.10 4.25 7.73
C ASN A 61 -8.11 4.34 6.57
N VAL A 62 -7.17 5.28 6.61
CA VAL A 62 -6.12 5.43 5.58
C VAL A 62 -5.33 4.14 5.39
N LYS A 63 -4.89 3.50 6.48
CA LYS A 63 -4.17 2.21 6.43
C LYS A 63 -5.01 1.08 5.83
N THR A 64 -6.32 1.07 6.13
CA THR A 64 -7.27 0.10 5.57
C THR A 64 -7.43 0.30 4.05
N LEU A 65 -7.62 1.55 3.62
CA LEU A 65 -7.72 1.90 2.20
C LEU A 65 -6.41 1.58 1.45
N ALA A 66 -5.26 1.70 2.11
CA ALA A 66 -3.99 1.31 1.52
C ALA A 66 -3.96 -0.19 1.17
N GLY A 67 -4.53 -1.05 2.01
CA GLY A 67 -4.69 -2.48 1.71
C GLY A 67 -5.62 -2.75 0.53
N GLN A 68 -6.76 -2.06 0.47
CA GLN A 68 -7.71 -2.18 -0.64
C GLN A 68 -7.10 -1.72 -1.96
N ALA A 69 -6.47 -0.53 -1.98
CA ALA A 69 -5.79 0.02 -3.14
C ALA A 69 -4.64 -0.89 -3.61
N SER A 70 -3.80 -1.36 -2.67
CA SER A 70 -2.66 -2.23 -3.00
C SER A 70 -3.11 -3.56 -3.59
N SER A 71 -4.06 -4.25 -2.95
CA SER A 71 -4.55 -5.53 -3.47
C SER A 71 -5.20 -5.39 -4.84
N ALA A 72 -6.01 -4.35 -5.06
CA ALA A 72 -6.62 -4.07 -6.36
C ALA A 72 -5.55 -3.79 -7.44
N ALA A 73 -4.56 -2.95 -7.13
CA ALA A 73 -3.46 -2.63 -8.04
C ALA A 73 -2.59 -3.86 -8.35
N PHE A 74 -2.22 -4.65 -7.34
CA PHE A 74 -1.33 -5.81 -7.52
C PHE A 74 -1.98 -6.89 -8.38
N MET A 75 -3.27 -7.18 -8.17
CA MET A 75 -3.99 -8.14 -8.99
C MET A 75 -4.17 -7.64 -10.43
N ALA A 76 -4.50 -6.36 -10.61
CA ALA A 76 -4.67 -5.77 -11.94
C ALA A 76 -3.35 -5.74 -12.73
N LEU A 77 -2.26 -5.28 -12.10
CA LEU A 77 -0.92 -5.28 -12.70
C LEU A 77 -0.42 -6.71 -12.97
N GLY A 78 -0.68 -7.65 -12.06
CA GLY A 78 -0.35 -9.07 -12.26
C GLY A 78 -1.06 -9.68 -13.47
N ALA A 79 -2.33 -9.34 -13.70
CA ALA A 79 -3.11 -9.77 -14.88
C ALA A 79 -2.60 -9.16 -16.19
N MET A 80 -1.90 -8.03 -16.13
CA MET A 80 -1.18 -7.45 -17.27
C MET A 80 0.21 -8.06 -17.49
N THR A 81 0.61 -9.08 -16.73
CA THR A 81 1.95 -9.69 -16.84
C THR A 81 1.87 -11.21 -16.84
N ASP A 82 3.03 -11.85 -16.80
CA ASP A 82 3.23 -13.30 -16.70
C ASP A 82 3.13 -13.80 -15.24
N GLU A 83 2.29 -13.15 -14.43
CA GLU A 83 2.00 -13.54 -13.04
C GLU A 83 0.64 -14.24 -12.89
N LEU A 84 -0.37 -13.75 -13.61
CA LEU A 84 -1.76 -14.22 -13.49
C LEU A 84 -2.36 -14.53 -14.87
N THR A 85 -3.13 -15.60 -14.92
CA THR A 85 -3.99 -15.92 -16.07
C THR A 85 -5.45 -15.86 -15.63
N PRO A 86 -6.38 -15.32 -16.44
CA PRO A 86 -7.81 -15.45 -16.17
C PRO A 86 -8.22 -16.93 -16.13
N THR A 87 -9.14 -17.29 -15.23
CA THR A 87 -9.71 -18.64 -15.28
C THR A 87 -10.60 -18.81 -16.52
N LYS A 88 -11.07 -20.03 -16.75
CA LYS A 88 -11.96 -20.34 -17.89
C LYS A 88 -13.30 -19.58 -17.85
N VAL A 89 -13.83 -19.31 -16.66
CA VAL A 89 -15.14 -18.65 -16.46
C VAL A 89 -15.02 -17.69 -15.27
N PRO A 90 -14.43 -16.50 -15.47
CA PRO A 90 -14.27 -15.52 -14.40
C PRO A 90 -15.60 -14.82 -14.09
N ASN A 91 -15.85 -14.50 -12.82
CA ASN A 91 -16.98 -13.66 -12.42
C ASN A 91 -16.65 -12.17 -12.63
N ALA A 92 -15.42 -11.78 -12.30
CA ALA A 92 -14.91 -10.43 -12.52
C ALA A 92 -14.15 -10.35 -13.85
N LEU A 93 -14.65 -9.53 -14.77
CA LEU A 93 -14.07 -9.41 -16.11
C LEU A 93 -12.79 -8.57 -16.17
N VAL A 94 -12.48 -7.78 -15.12
CA VAL A 94 -11.33 -6.87 -15.12
C VAL A 94 -10.02 -7.56 -15.48
N TYR A 95 -9.70 -8.67 -14.82
CA TYR A 95 -8.43 -9.35 -15.06
C TYR A 95 -8.37 -9.98 -16.45
N LYS A 96 -9.51 -10.48 -16.94
CA LYS A 96 -9.61 -11.00 -18.31
C LYS A 96 -9.42 -9.89 -19.34
N ALA A 97 -10.10 -8.77 -19.18
CA ALA A 97 -9.99 -7.62 -20.07
C ALA A 97 -8.56 -7.04 -20.08
N LEU A 98 -7.88 -7.04 -18.93
CA LEU A 98 -6.48 -6.62 -18.83
C LEU A 98 -5.53 -7.63 -19.46
N SER A 99 -5.73 -8.92 -19.24
CA SER A 99 -4.88 -9.99 -19.81
C SER A 99 -5.00 -10.04 -21.34
N ASP A 100 -6.23 -9.95 -21.86
CA ASP A 100 -6.53 -10.02 -23.29
C ASP A 100 -6.28 -8.70 -24.04
N ASP A 101 -5.76 -7.66 -23.37
CA ASP A 101 -5.61 -6.32 -23.95
C ASP A 101 -6.95 -5.76 -24.50
N ASN A 102 -8.06 -6.01 -23.81
CA ASN A 102 -9.42 -5.60 -24.20
C ASN A 102 -10.06 -4.54 -23.28
N ALA A 103 -9.45 -4.21 -22.14
CA ALA A 103 -9.97 -3.16 -21.26
C ALA A 103 -10.02 -1.80 -21.98
N SER A 104 -11.06 -1.01 -21.70
CA SER A 104 -11.28 0.31 -22.30
C SER A 104 -11.97 1.26 -21.33
N SER A 105 -11.90 2.56 -21.59
CA SER A 105 -12.54 3.57 -20.75
C SER A 105 -14.06 3.38 -20.64
N ALA A 106 -14.73 3.10 -21.77
CA ALA A 106 -16.17 2.88 -21.82
C ALA A 106 -16.62 1.53 -21.22
N GLY A 107 -15.71 0.56 -21.11
CA GLY A 107 -16.02 -0.76 -20.53
C GLY A 107 -16.07 -0.75 -19.00
N GLY A 108 -15.49 0.27 -18.36
CA GLY A 108 -15.52 0.45 -16.91
C GLY A 108 -14.76 -0.62 -16.11
N GLU A 109 -13.99 -1.50 -16.76
CA GLU A 109 -13.39 -2.65 -16.09
C GLU A 109 -12.35 -2.22 -15.03
N ALA A 110 -11.66 -1.11 -15.27
CA ALA A 110 -10.62 -0.59 -14.39
C ALA A 110 -11.14 0.42 -13.34
N ASP A 111 -12.44 0.76 -13.35
CA ASP A 111 -13.03 1.81 -12.51
C ASP A 111 -12.86 1.52 -11.03
N GLY A 112 -13.09 0.28 -10.61
CA GLY A 112 -12.92 -0.13 -9.21
C GLY A 112 -11.48 0.06 -8.72
N VAL A 113 -10.50 -0.21 -9.58
CA VAL A 113 -9.08 -0.01 -9.25
C VAL A 113 -8.77 1.48 -9.15
N PHE A 114 -9.22 2.28 -10.11
CA PHE A 114 -9.02 3.73 -10.11
C PHE A 114 -9.63 4.39 -8.87
N ASN A 115 -10.88 4.04 -8.55
CA ASN A 115 -11.61 4.58 -7.41
C ASN A 115 -10.94 4.24 -6.07
N ASN A 116 -10.43 3.02 -5.91
CA ASN A 116 -9.70 2.63 -4.70
C ASN A 116 -8.42 3.46 -4.51
N LEU A 117 -7.66 3.69 -5.57
CA LEU A 117 -6.43 4.49 -5.54
C LEU A 117 -6.72 5.97 -5.26
N GLN A 118 -7.73 6.54 -5.91
CA GLN A 118 -8.15 7.92 -5.66
C GLN A 118 -8.72 8.11 -4.25
N ASN A 119 -9.45 7.13 -3.71
CA ASN A 119 -9.97 7.20 -2.34
C ASN A 119 -8.83 7.15 -1.31
N LEU A 120 -7.83 6.28 -1.50
CA LEU A 120 -6.63 6.28 -0.66
C LEU A 120 -5.95 7.66 -0.69
N ARG A 121 -5.68 8.20 -1.88
CA ARG A 121 -5.06 9.53 -2.06
C ARG A 121 -5.87 10.60 -1.32
N ALA A 122 -7.16 10.68 -1.59
CA ALA A 122 -8.04 11.70 -1.02
C ALA A 122 -8.10 11.62 0.51
N ARG A 123 -8.17 10.42 1.11
CA ARG A 123 -8.20 10.26 2.57
C ARG A 123 -6.86 10.52 3.24
N ALA A 124 -5.75 10.21 2.57
CA ALA A 124 -4.43 10.56 3.06
C ALA A 124 -4.21 12.09 3.07
N GLU A 125 -4.64 12.79 2.01
CA GLU A 125 -4.63 14.26 1.95
C GLU A 125 -5.62 14.90 2.93
N GLU A 126 -6.81 14.31 3.10
CA GLU A 126 -7.80 14.76 4.10
C GLU A 126 -7.23 14.67 5.52
N LEU A 127 -6.47 13.62 5.85
CA LEU A 127 -5.79 13.52 7.14
C LEU A 127 -4.82 14.70 7.35
N LEU A 128 -4.07 15.10 6.32
CA LEU A 128 -3.18 16.27 6.38
C LEU A 128 -3.97 17.58 6.53
N ALA A 129 -5.08 17.73 5.79
CA ALA A 129 -5.93 18.91 5.87
C ALA A 129 -6.61 19.04 7.24
N ILE A 130 -7.10 17.93 7.79
CA ILE A 130 -7.67 17.86 9.14
C ILE A 130 -6.59 18.23 10.15
N GLU A 131 -5.42 17.61 10.09
CA GLU A 131 -4.29 17.91 10.98
C GLU A 131 -3.90 19.39 10.97
N ALA A 132 -3.80 20.00 9.79
CA ALA A 132 -3.45 21.41 9.64
C ALA A 132 -4.51 22.35 10.23
N SER A 133 -5.75 21.87 10.33
CA SER A 133 -6.89 22.60 10.84
C SER A 133 -7.20 22.26 12.31
N THR A 134 -6.63 21.21 12.90
CA THR A 134 -6.91 20.83 14.29
C THR A 134 -6.36 21.88 15.25
N GLU A 135 -7.21 22.42 16.12
CA GLU A 135 -6.80 23.37 17.16
C GLU A 135 -6.16 22.66 18.35
N ASP A 136 -5.22 23.33 19.03
CA ASP A 136 -4.62 22.84 20.27
C ASP A 136 -5.69 22.77 21.36
N ASP A 137 -6.01 21.56 21.78
CA ASP A 137 -6.98 21.27 22.83
C ASP A 137 -6.36 21.25 24.24
N GLY A 138 -5.06 21.58 24.35
CA GLY A 138 -4.29 21.55 25.58
C GLY A 138 -3.97 20.13 26.08
N SER A 139 -4.25 19.09 25.27
CA SER A 139 -4.00 17.71 25.67
C SER A 139 -2.52 17.36 25.68
N ALA A 140 -2.10 16.61 26.70
CA ALA A 140 -0.77 16.03 26.75
C ALA A 140 -0.59 15.05 25.58
N GLY A 141 0.19 15.45 24.58
CA GLY A 141 0.45 14.66 23.37
C GLY A 141 -0.15 15.23 22.08
N TYR A 142 -0.77 16.41 22.10
CA TYR A 142 -1.29 17.10 20.90
C TYR A 142 -0.25 17.14 19.76
N GLU A 143 0.96 17.65 20.02
CA GLU A 143 2.03 17.72 19.01
C GLU A 143 2.52 16.35 18.51
N ILE A 144 2.50 15.33 19.39
CA ILE A 144 2.87 13.95 19.03
C ILE A 144 1.83 13.39 18.04
N VAL A 145 0.54 13.58 18.34
CA VAL A 145 -0.57 13.15 17.49
C VAL A 145 -0.47 13.80 16.12
N ARG A 146 -0.21 15.12 16.07
CA ARG A 146 -0.07 15.86 14.82
C ARG A 146 1.13 15.41 14.00
N ALA A 147 2.31 15.27 14.60
CA ALA A 147 3.50 14.78 13.89
C ALA A 147 3.27 13.37 13.32
N TYR A 148 2.62 12.48 14.09
CA TYR A 148 2.28 11.13 13.63
C TYR A 148 1.26 11.15 12.47
N ALA A 149 0.25 12.03 12.54
CA ALA A 149 -0.73 12.23 11.48
C ALA A 149 -0.08 12.77 10.19
N ARG A 150 0.84 13.74 10.29
CA ARG A 150 1.61 14.26 9.15
C ARG A 150 2.46 13.19 8.50
N HIS A 151 3.22 12.43 9.28
CA HIS A 151 4.00 11.30 8.76
C HIS A 151 3.09 10.32 7.99
N THR A 152 1.99 9.88 8.61
CA THR A 152 1.06 8.91 8.02
C THR A 152 0.41 9.46 6.74
N GLY A 153 -0.14 10.67 6.79
CA GLY A 153 -0.80 11.31 5.65
C GLY A 153 0.16 11.46 4.48
N HIS A 154 1.38 11.93 4.72
CA HIS A 154 2.40 12.04 3.69
C HIS A 154 2.84 10.68 3.14
N LEU A 155 3.06 9.67 3.98
CA LEU A 155 3.47 8.33 3.54
C LEU A 155 2.45 7.73 2.57
N TYR A 156 1.16 7.74 2.94
CA TYR A 156 0.12 7.10 2.15
C TYR A 156 -0.35 7.95 0.96
N ALA A 157 -0.27 9.28 1.03
CA ALA A 157 -0.48 10.13 -0.14
C ALA A 157 0.61 9.86 -1.19
N GLY A 158 1.88 9.84 -0.78
CA GLY A 158 3.00 9.55 -1.69
C GLY A 158 2.91 8.16 -2.31
N TYR A 159 2.49 7.16 -1.53
CA TYR A 159 2.21 5.82 -2.03
C TYR A 159 1.05 5.80 -3.04
N ALA A 160 -0.05 6.52 -2.77
CA ALA A 160 -1.19 6.59 -3.68
C ALA A 160 -0.83 7.25 -5.02
N TYR A 161 -0.07 8.35 -5.01
CA TYR A 161 0.44 8.98 -6.23
C TYR A 161 1.31 8.02 -7.04
N LYS A 162 2.22 7.29 -6.38
CA LYS A 162 3.01 6.25 -7.05
C LYS A 162 2.11 5.20 -7.70
N LEU A 163 1.13 4.65 -6.97
CA LEU A 163 0.21 3.65 -7.52
C LEU A 163 -0.60 4.17 -8.70
N LEU A 164 -1.12 5.40 -8.64
CA LEU A 164 -1.85 6.03 -9.76
C LEU A 164 -0.97 6.10 -11.01
N THR A 165 0.28 6.51 -10.83
CA THR A 165 1.28 6.61 -11.90
C THR A 165 1.61 5.24 -12.51
N ASP A 166 1.77 4.23 -11.66
CA ASP A 166 2.13 2.89 -12.07
C ASP A 166 0.94 2.16 -12.72
N CYS A 167 -0.30 2.53 -12.39
CA CYS A 167 -1.50 1.83 -12.81
C CYS A 167 -2.14 2.40 -14.08
N PHE A 168 -2.23 3.73 -14.21
CA PHE A 168 -3.14 4.37 -15.17
C PHE A 168 -2.44 5.28 -16.17
N SER A 169 -3.04 5.45 -17.34
CA SER A 169 -2.63 6.42 -18.35
C SER A 169 -3.81 6.82 -19.25
N SER A 170 -3.91 8.09 -19.60
CA SER A 170 -4.80 8.57 -20.67
C SER A 170 -4.44 8.00 -22.05
N ASN A 171 -3.22 7.51 -22.22
CA ASN A 171 -2.79 6.69 -23.35
C ASN A 171 -2.33 5.32 -22.83
N PRO A 172 -3.18 4.29 -22.80
CA PRO A 172 -2.82 2.98 -22.23
C PRO A 172 -1.57 2.31 -22.84
N SER A 173 -1.13 2.73 -24.04
CA SER A 173 0.06 2.20 -24.71
C SER A 173 1.37 2.91 -24.36
N ALA A 174 1.31 4.05 -23.66
CA ALA A 174 2.47 4.88 -23.33
C ALA A 174 2.27 5.68 -22.03
N ALA A 175 3.34 6.34 -21.57
CA ALA A 175 3.18 7.35 -20.53
C ALA A 175 2.31 8.51 -21.05
N GLY A 176 1.43 9.03 -20.19
CA GLY A 176 0.41 10.03 -20.49
C GLY A 176 0.02 10.80 -19.24
N GLU A 177 -1.26 11.11 -19.11
CA GLU A 177 -1.81 11.87 -18.00
C GLU A 177 -2.77 11.03 -17.14
N VAL A 178 -2.90 11.40 -15.88
CA VAL A 178 -3.90 10.83 -14.95
C VAL A 178 -4.65 11.99 -14.26
N PRO A 179 -5.99 11.97 -14.27
CA PRO A 179 -6.80 12.97 -13.59
C PRO A 179 -6.70 12.80 -12.08
N VAL A 180 -6.35 13.89 -11.40
CA VAL A 180 -6.26 14.01 -9.95
C VAL A 180 -6.84 15.35 -9.54
N ASN A 181 -7.86 15.32 -8.67
CA ASN A 181 -8.50 16.52 -8.11
C ASN A 181 -8.88 17.57 -9.18
N GLY A 182 -9.50 17.11 -10.28
CA GLY A 182 -9.93 17.97 -11.38
C GLY A 182 -8.81 18.48 -12.29
N LYS A 183 -7.58 18.00 -12.13
CA LYS A 183 -6.44 18.34 -13.00
C LYS A 183 -5.87 17.09 -13.64
N ASN A 184 -5.49 17.15 -14.91
CA ASN A 184 -4.70 16.10 -15.54
C ASN A 184 -3.23 16.31 -15.21
N LEU A 185 -2.63 15.34 -14.53
CA LEU A 185 -1.21 15.36 -14.19
C LEU A 185 -0.46 14.37 -15.07
N THR A 186 0.67 14.79 -15.64
CA THR A 186 1.57 13.88 -16.35
C THR A 186 2.16 12.85 -15.38
N HIS A 187 2.64 11.71 -15.89
CA HIS A 187 3.35 10.75 -15.03
C HIS A 187 4.54 11.36 -14.30
N GLU A 188 5.27 12.30 -14.93
CA GLU A 188 6.36 13.02 -14.26
C GLU A 188 5.86 13.88 -13.09
N ALA A 189 4.76 14.61 -13.27
CA ALA A 189 4.16 15.40 -12.21
C ALA A 189 3.65 14.53 -11.05
N LEU A 190 3.02 13.39 -11.34
CA LEU A 190 2.59 12.44 -10.31
C LEU A 190 3.78 11.85 -9.54
N TYR A 191 4.88 11.52 -10.22
CA TYR A 191 6.10 11.10 -9.54
C TYR A 191 6.69 12.22 -8.66
N ALA A 192 6.62 13.48 -9.10
CA ALA A 192 7.06 14.61 -8.29
C ALA A 192 6.20 14.80 -7.02
N GLU A 193 4.87 14.64 -7.13
CA GLU A 193 3.97 14.62 -5.97
C GLU A 193 4.31 13.46 -5.01
N ALA A 194 4.50 12.26 -5.56
CA ALA A 194 4.89 11.09 -4.77
C ALA A 194 6.20 11.33 -4.02
N ILE A 195 7.24 11.85 -4.69
CA ILE A 195 8.53 12.18 -4.07
C ILE A 195 8.35 13.24 -2.96
N THR A 196 7.62 14.31 -3.24
CA THR A 196 7.39 15.41 -2.29
C THR A 196 6.77 14.90 -1.00
N HIS A 197 5.71 14.11 -1.13
CA HIS A 197 5.05 13.49 0.00
C HIS A 197 5.96 12.49 0.73
N LEU A 198 6.64 11.59 0.04
CA LEU A 198 7.50 10.59 0.70
C LEU A 198 8.69 11.24 1.43
N GLN A 199 9.30 12.28 0.86
CA GLN A 199 10.36 13.05 1.54
C GLN A 199 9.83 13.77 2.77
N ALA A 200 8.59 14.30 2.73
CA ALA A 200 7.94 14.85 3.91
C ALA A 200 7.69 13.77 4.96
N ALA A 201 7.25 12.57 4.56
CA ALA A 201 7.05 11.45 5.49
C ALA A 201 8.35 11.06 6.22
N VAL A 202 9.50 11.06 5.53
CA VAL A 202 10.82 10.85 6.15
C VAL A 202 11.11 11.93 7.19
N ARG A 203 10.94 13.22 6.84
CA ARG A 203 11.18 14.34 7.76
C ARG A 203 10.29 14.27 9.00
N GLU A 204 9.00 13.97 8.83
CA GLU A 204 8.05 13.90 9.94
C GLU A 204 8.29 12.69 10.83
N ALA A 205 8.77 11.56 10.29
CA ALA A 205 9.17 10.41 11.11
C ALA A 205 10.32 10.75 12.07
N ASP A 206 11.15 11.74 11.72
CA ASP A 206 12.28 12.23 12.52
C ASP A 206 11.94 13.38 13.47
N ALA A 207 10.67 13.79 13.53
CA ALA A 207 10.22 14.84 14.43
C ALA A 207 10.61 14.53 15.89
N GLU A 208 11.18 15.52 16.58
CA GLU A 208 11.69 15.34 17.95
C GLU A 208 10.62 14.84 18.92
N VAL A 209 9.38 15.32 18.74
CA VAL A 209 8.22 14.93 19.55
C VAL A 209 7.86 13.44 19.42
N LEU A 210 8.28 12.75 18.36
CA LEU A 210 8.06 11.32 18.16
C LEU A 210 9.19 10.45 18.76
N ARG A 211 10.28 11.05 19.27
CA ARG A 211 11.41 10.28 19.80
C ARG A 211 11.00 9.44 21.00
N GLY A 212 11.32 8.14 20.93
CA GLY A 212 11.03 7.19 21.99
C GLY A 212 9.57 6.76 22.09
N MET A 213 8.72 7.18 21.14
CA MET A 213 7.36 6.65 21.00
C MET A 213 7.39 5.24 20.40
N GLY A 214 6.44 4.41 20.83
CA GLY A 214 6.19 3.06 20.33
C GLY A 214 4.69 2.82 20.09
N GLY A 215 4.30 1.56 19.94
CA GLY A 215 2.91 1.19 19.61
C GLY A 215 2.70 1.18 18.10
N ALA A 216 1.71 1.93 17.61
CA ALA A 216 1.42 2.04 16.17
C ALA A 216 2.54 2.75 15.36
N PHE A 217 3.48 3.40 16.05
CA PHE A 217 4.63 4.06 15.45
C PHE A 217 5.94 3.37 15.84
N ASN A 218 6.84 3.24 14.86
CA ASN A 218 8.22 2.85 15.06
C ASN A 218 9.07 3.67 14.08
N ARG A 219 9.99 4.49 14.60
CA ARG A 219 10.78 5.42 13.78
C ARG A 219 11.52 4.71 12.63
N ASP A 220 12.22 3.62 12.94
CA ASP A 220 13.04 2.93 11.94
C ASP A 220 12.16 2.35 10.82
N LEU A 221 10.98 1.82 11.17
CA LEU A 221 10.00 1.34 10.21
C LEU A 221 9.39 2.49 9.40
N ALA A 222 9.07 3.61 10.04
CA ALA A 222 8.48 4.78 9.41
C ALA A 222 9.43 5.41 8.37
N VAL A 223 10.69 5.64 8.74
CA VAL A 223 11.73 6.11 7.82
C VAL A 223 12.00 5.07 6.73
N GLY A 224 12.25 3.82 7.12
CA GLY A 224 12.58 2.74 6.19
C GLY A 224 11.49 2.49 5.14
N SER A 225 10.21 2.59 5.51
CA SER A 225 9.09 2.43 4.57
C SER A 225 9.03 3.55 3.54
N ALA A 226 9.20 4.82 3.97
CA ALA A 226 9.19 5.95 3.04
C ALA A 226 10.40 5.93 2.10
N GLU A 227 11.58 5.59 2.63
CA GLU A 227 12.83 5.43 1.88
C GLU A 227 12.76 4.26 0.88
N ALA A 228 12.13 3.14 1.26
CA ALA A 228 11.89 2.02 0.37
C ALA A 228 10.96 2.41 -0.80
N LEU A 229 9.91 3.18 -0.55
CA LEU A 229 9.03 3.68 -1.61
C LEU A 229 9.74 4.67 -2.54
N LEU A 230 10.60 5.56 -2.01
CA LEU A 230 11.46 6.43 -2.83
C LEU A 230 12.41 5.61 -3.70
N CYS A 231 13.09 4.63 -3.11
CA CYS A 231 13.98 3.72 -3.82
C CYS A 231 13.25 3.02 -4.99
N LYS A 232 12.07 2.44 -4.73
CA LYS A 232 11.22 1.80 -5.76
C LYS A 232 10.83 2.76 -6.88
N LEU A 233 10.45 3.99 -6.53
CA LEU A 233 10.06 5.02 -7.49
C LEU A 233 11.24 5.38 -8.42
N TYR A 234 12.45 5.54 -7.88
CA TYR A 234 13.62 5.81 -8.72
C TYR A 234 14.01 4.59 -9.58
N MET A 235 13.89 3.37 -9.03
CA MET A 235 14.11 2.13 -9.79
C MET A 235 13.15 2.01 -10.99
N SER A 236 11.86 2.32 -10.82
CA SER A 236 10.87 2.23 -11.90
C SER A 236 11.15 3.23 -13.03
N ARG A 237 11.84 4.34 -12.72
CA ARG A 237 12.27 5.37 -13.67
C ARG A 237 13.65 5.10 -14.28
N GLY A 238 14.32 4.01 -13.91
CA GLY A 238 15.69 3.71 -14.35
C GLY A 238 16.75 4.66 -13.75
N GLN A 239 16.38 5.43 -12.73
CA GLN A 239 17.23 6.40 -12.03
C GLN A 239 18.03 5.68 -10.92
N TYR A 240 18.96 4.84 -11.35
CA TYR A 240 19.64 3.89 -10.45
C TYR A 240 20.54 4.56 -9.41
N ALA A 241 21.15 5.71 -9.73
CA ALA A 241 21.99 6.43 -8.79
C ALA A 241 21.17 7.03 -7.64
N GLU A 242 20.04 7.65 -7.97
CA GLU A 242 19.07 8.19 -7.03
C GLU A 242 18.44 7.06 -6.18
N ALA A 243 18.08 5.94 -6.80
CA ALA A 243 17.62 4.77 -6.06
C ALA A 243 18.66 4.28 -5.04
N SER A 244 19.94 4.22 -5.44
CA SER A 244 21.04 3.82 -4.55
C SER A 244 21.22 4.74 -3.35
N ALA A 245 20.87 6.02 -3.46
CA ALA A 245 20.99 6.99 -2.36
C ALA A 245 19.99 6.71 -1.21
N HIS A 246 18.82 6.18 -1.53
CA HIS A 246 17.78 5.84 -0.55
C HIS A 246 17.96 4.44 0.06
N LEU A 247 18.73 3.58 -0.61
CA LEU A 247 18.79 2.16 -0.32
C LEU A 247 19.28 1.81 1.10
N ASP A 248 20.23 2.55 1.66
CA ASP A 248 20.77 2.24 2.99
C ASP A 248 19.78 2.57 4.11
N ALA A 249 19.02 3.66 3.98
CA ALA A 249 17.94 4.00 4.89
C ALA A 249 16.74 3.06 4.72
N ALA A 250 16.53 2.56 3.48
CA ALA A 250 15.56 1.50 3.17
C ALA A 250 16.02 0.09 3.59
N LEU A 251 17.29 -0.11 3.97
CA LEU A 251 17.84 -1.40 4.39
C LEU A 251 18.13 -1.40 5.90
N GLY A 252 17.11 -1.75 6.66
CA GLY A 252 17.23 -2.17 8.06
C GLY A 252 16.34 -3.38 8.31
N GLU A 253 16.55 -4.09 9.43
CA GLU A 253 15.70 -5.22 9.87
C GLU A 253 14.21 -4.84 10.11
N LYS A 254 13.82 -3.60 9.80
CA LYS A 254 12.49 -3.04 10.04
C LYS A 254 11.90 -2.26 8.85
N ALA A 255 12.49 -2.25 7.65
CA ALA A 255 11.95 -1.54 6.48
C ALA A 255 10.81 -2.31 5.76
N THR A 256 9.91 -2.90 6.55
CA THR A 256 8.82 -3.74 6.04
C THR A 256 7.51 -2.99 6.12
N MET A 257 7.06 -2.43 5.00
CA MET A 257 5.74 -1.83 4.91
C MET A 257 4.71 -2.91 4.60
N GLN A 258 3.88 -3.21 5.59
CA GLN A 258 2.79 -4.19 5.49
C GLN A 258 1.46 -3.59 5.93
N ILE A 259 0.38 -4.04 5.30
CA ILE A 259 -0.97 -3.81 5.77
C ILE A 259 -1.40 -5.04 6.57
N ILE A 260 -1.67 -4.82 7.86
CA ILE A 260 -2.07 -5.89 8.78
C ILE A 260 -3.60 -5.96 8.82
N TYR A 261 -4.15 -7.12 8.45
CA TYR A 261 -5.58 -7.39 8.57
C TYR A 261 -5.88 -8.06 9.90
N ASN A 262 -7.02 -7.75 10.50
CA ASN A 262 -7.50 -8.40 11.71
C ASN A 262 -8.75 -9.25 11.42
N VAL A 263 -9.06 -10.19 12.31
CA VAL A 263 -10.19 -11.14 12.16
C VAL A 263 -11.57 -10.47 12.14
N ASN A 264 -11.67 -9.26 12.69
CA ASN A 264 -12.92 -8.50 12.76
C ASN A 264 -13.05 -7.52 11.56
N GLY A 265 -12.05 -7.47 10.68
CA GLY A 265 -11.98 -6.58 9.54
C GLY A 265 -12.19 -7.30 8.21
N SER A 266 -12.09 -6.55 7.12
CA SER A 266 -12.16 -7.10 5.77
C SER A 266 -11.06 -8.13 5.53
N PRO A 267 -11.32 -9.16 4.70
CA PRO A 267 -10.27 -10.10 4.32
C PRO A 267 -9.18 -9.41 3.48
N ASN A 268 -8.00 -10.00 3.46
CA ASN A 268 -6.95 -9.66 2.52
C ASN A 268 -7.47 -9.88 1.08
N GLY A 269 -7.45 -8.83 0.26
CA GLY A 269 -7.98 -8.86 -1.11
C GLY A 269 -7.27 -9.86 -2.03
N LEU A 270 -5.98 -10.16 -1.78
CA LEU A 270 -5.26 -11.21 -2.51
C LEU A 270 -5.86 -12.58 -2.21
N TYR A 271 -6.14 -12.88 -0.94
CA TYR A 271 -6.76 -14.16 -0.55
C TYR A 271 -8.14 -14.31 -1.20
N SER A 272 -8.93 -13.24 -1.23
CA SER A 272 -10.26 -13.26 -1.86
C SER A 272 -10.22 -13.57 -3.36
N THR A 273 -9.12 -13.24 -4.04
CA THR A 273 -9.03 -13.35 -5.50
C THR A 273 -8.22 -14.58 -5.95
N LEU A 274 -7.18 -14.96 -5.20
CA LEU A 274 -6.19 -15.98 -5.56
C LEU A 274 -5.96 -17.05 -4.47
N GLY A 275 -6.78 -17.08 -3.43
CA GLY A 275 -6.81 -18.16 -2.43
C GLY A 275 -7.46 -19.44 -2.98
N GLU A 276 -7.64 -20.46 -2.14
CA GLU A 276 -8.18 -21.78 -2.56
C GLU A 276 -9.50 -21.69 -3.35
N THR A 277 -10.34 -20.71 -3.02
CA THR A 277 -11.63 -20.47 -3.69
C THR A 277 -11.51 -19.56 -4.91
N ALA A 278 -10.32 -19.39 -5.49
CA ALA A 278 -10.08 -18.53 -6.65
C ALA A 278 -10.96 -18.91 -7.84
N ARG A 279 -11.64 -17.91 -8.38
CA ARG A 279 -12.57 -18.04 -9.53
C ARG A 279 -12.26 -17.10 -10.67
N ASP A 280 -11.65 -15.94 -10.42
CA ASP A 280 -11.47 -14.91 -11.46
C ASP A 280 -10.13 -15.03 -12.18
N VAL A 281 -9.09 -15.39 -11.43
CA VAL A 281 -7.74 -15.60 -11.93
C VAL A 281 -7.09 -16.82 -11.28
N GLU A 282 -6.05 -17.33 -11.91
CA GLU A 282 -5.16 -18.34 -11.38
C GLU A 282 -3.70 -17.91 -11.55
N VAL A 283 -2.79 -18.54 -10.79
CA VAL A 283 -1.35 -18.33 -10.96
C VAL A 283 -0.92 -18.83 -12.33
N ASP A 284 -0.25 -17.98 -13.10
CA ASP A 284 0.15 -18.29 -14.47
C ASP A 284 1.07 -19.53 -14.54
N ALA A 285 0.89 -20.36 -15.55
CA ALA A 285 1.68 -21.58 -15.69
C ALA A 285 3.17 -21.29 -15.98
N ASP A 286 3.49 -20.17 -16.66
CA ASP A 286 4.86 -19.80 -16.99
C ASP A 286 5.70 -19.51 -15.74
N ILE A 287 5.14 -18.86 -14.71
CA ILE A 287 5.89 -18.63 -13.47
C ILE A 287 6.17 -19.96 -12.77
N VAL A 288 5.17 -20.83 -12.66
CA VAL A 288 5.30 -22.14 -12.01
C VAL A 288 6.31 -23.04 -12.71
N ASN A 289 6.27 -23.07 -14.04
CA ASN A 289 7.21 -23.86 -14.84
C ASN A 289 8.63 -23.30 -14.80
N SER A 290 8.80 -22.02 -14.44
CA SER A 290 10.12 -21.39 -14.34
C SER A 290 10.82 -21.59 -12.99
N LEU A 291 10.14 -22.11 -11.96
CA LEU A 291 10.70 -22.27 -10.61
C LEU A 291 11.81 -23.33 -10.59
N ARG A 292 13.03 -22.91 -10.24
CA ARG A 292 14.26 -23.69 -10.43
C ARG A 292 14.57 -24.64 -9.27
N ASN A 293 14.18 -24.28 -8.05
CA ASN A 293 14.63 -24.94 -6.83
C ASN A 293 13.56 -24.90 -5.72
N ASP A 294 13.87 -25.47 -4.56
CA ASP A 294 12.94 -25.56 -3.43
C ASP A 294 12.67 -24.20 -2.78
N ALA A 295 13.65 -23.30 -2.74
CA ALA A 295 13.42 -21.94 -2.26
C ALA A 295 12.36 -21.22 -3.10
N GLU A 296 12.47 -21.30 -4.43
CA GLU A 296 11.53 -20.67 -5.36
C GLU A 296 10.12 -21.29 -5.29
N ARG A 297 10.03 -22.63 -5.17
CA ARG A 297 8.75 -23.33 -4.95
C ARG A 297 8.08 -22.97 -3.62
N LYS A 298 8.85 -22.68 -2.57
CA LYS A 298 8.32 -22.18 -1.29
C LYS A 298 7.92 -20.72 -1.35
N ALA A 299 8.55 -19.92 -2.21
CA ALA A 299 8.19 -18.51 -2.42
C ALA A 299 6.87 -18.35 -3.19
N VAL A 300 6.62 -19.21 -4.19
CA VAL A 300 5.37 -19.24 -4.95
C VAL A 300 4.69 -20.62 -4.79
N PRO A 301 4.17 -20.94 -3.59
CA PRO A 301 3.63 -22.27 -3.32
C PRO A 301 2.20 -22.35 -3.90
N THR A 302 2.01 -23.24 -4.87
CA THR A 302 0.73 -23.39 -5.57
C THR A 302 0.11 -24.76 -5.40
N ALA A 303 -1.22 -24.82 -5.45
CA ALA A 303 -1.99 -26.04 -5.62
C ALA A 303 -3.16 -25.81 -6.59
N THR A 304 -3.86 -26.88 -6.96
CA THR A 304 -5.04 -26.83 -7.83
C THR A 304 -6.30 -27.06 -7.01
N ASN A 305 -7.31 -26.21 -7.16
CA ASN A 305 -8.60 -26.38 -6.48
C ASN A 305 -9.53 -27.37 -7.21
N LYS A 306 -10.74 -27.59 -6.69
CA LYS A 306 -11.69 -28.57 -7.25
C LYS A 306 -12.16 -28.21 -8.66
N GLU A 307 -12.12 -26.93 -8.99
CA GLU A 307 -12.48 -26.35 -10.27
C GLU A 307 -11.33 -26.43 -11.29
N GLY A 308 -10.14 -26.88 -10.87
CA GLY A 308 -8.97 -27.01 -11.73
C GLY A 308 -8.11 -25.74 -11.84
N ASN A 309 -8.43 -24.68 -11.09
CA ASN A 309 -7.70 -23.42 -11.08
C ASN A 309 -6.51 -23.49 -10.11
N ARG A 310 -5.38 -22.89 -10.50
CA ARG A 310 -4.19 -22.80 -9.65
C ARG A 310 -4.26 -21.62 -8.68
N TYR A 311 -4.11 -21.89 -7.40
CA TYR A 311 -4.15 -20.89 -6.33
C TYR A 311 -2.87 -20.89 -5.49
N LEU A 312 -2.66 -19.82 -4.71
CA LEU A 312 -1.56 -19.73 -3.74
C LEU A 312 -1.95 -20.33 -2.39
N THR A 313 -1.17 -21.30 -1.91
CA THR A 313 -1.48 -22.03 -0.65
C THR A 313 -1.05 -21.28 0.60
N ASN A 314 -0.19 -20.27 0.47
CA ASN A 314 0.30 -19.45 1.57
C ASN A 314 -0.56 -18.20 1.84
N LEU A 315 -1.58 -17.93 1.01
CA LEU A 315 -2.52 -16.84 1.27
C LEU A 315 -3.50 -17.25 2.37
N GLN A 316 -3.55 -16.47 3.45
CA GLN A 316 -4.56 -16.62 4.49
C GLN A 316 -5.49 -15.41 4.51
N ARG A 317 -6.75 -15.64 4.88
CA ARG A 317 -7.81 -14.61 4.91
C ARG A 317 -7.42 -13.31 5.62
N HIS A 318 -6.65 -13.41 6.71
CA HIS A 318 -6.20 -12.26 7.50
C HIS A 318 -4.66 -12.15 7.56
N SER A 319 -3.96 -12.77 6.60
CA SER A 319 -2.51 -12.57 6.47
C SER A 319 -2.19 -11.12 6.06
N PRO A 320 -1.07 -10.55 6.54
CA PRO A 320 -0.63 -9.23 6.11
C PRO A 320 -0.41 -9.16 4.59
N LEU A 321 -0.72 -8.02 4.00
CA LEU A 321 -0.35 -7.69 2.62
C LEU A 321 0.97 -6.92 2.64
N THR A 322 2.00 -7.43 1.96
CA THR A 322 3.30 -6.76 1.88
C THR A 322 3.33 -5.79 0.72
N ILE A 323 3.59 -4.50 1.00
CA ILE A 323 3.79 -3.45 -0.01
C ILE A 323 5.26 -3.40 -0.41
N THR A 324 6.16 -3.48 0.57
CA THR A 324 7.60 -3.61 0.37
C THR A 324 8.25 -4.17 1.63
N ASP A 325 9.40 -4.83 1.49
CA ASP A 325 10.14 -5.42 2.58
C ASP A 325 11.65 -5.49 2.31
N GLY A 326 12.39 -6.03 3.28
CA GLY A 326 13.83 -6.21 3.16
C GLY A 326 14.25 -7.12 2.00
N ALA A 327 13.42 -8.09 1.59
CA ALA A 327 13.76 -8.96 0.45
C ALA A 327 13.77 -8.16 -0.85
N GLU A 328 12.77 -7.29 -1.06
CA GLU A 328 12.74 -6.38 -2.20
C GLU A 328 13.96 -5.44 -2.22
N MET A 329 14.26 -4.83 -1.07
CA MET A 329 15.41 -3.91 -0.97
C MET A 329 16.74 -4.64 -1.18
N LEU A 330 16.88 -5.89 -0.74
CA LEU A 330 18.06 -6.71 -1.03
C LEU A 330 18.18 -7.03 -2.53
N LEU A 331 17.08 -7.35 -3.20
CA LEU A 331 17.10 -7.60 -4.65
C LEU A 331 17.42 -6.33 -5.44
N ILE A 332 16.93 -5.16 -5.01
CA ILE A 332 17.33 -3.86 -5.59
C ILE A 332 18.82 -3.61 -5.35
N ARG A 333 19.34 -3.85 -4.13
CA ARG A 333 20.77 -3.72 -3.85
C ARG A 333 21.61 -4.61 -4.76
N ALA A 334 21.24 -5.88 -4.91
CA ALA A 334 21.93 -6.81 -5.79
C ALA A 334 21.89 -6.32 -7.24
N GLU A 335 20.75 -5.83 -7.72
CA GLU A 335 20.63 -5.25 -9.06
C GLU A 335 21.60 -4.08 -9.27
N LEU A 336 21.63 -3.12 -8.34
CA LEU A 336 22.50 -1.95 -8.41
C LEU A 336 23.99 -2.34 -8.40
N ILE A 337 24.35 -3.41 -7.69
CA ILE A 337 25.70 -3.97 -7.71
C ILE A 337 26.03 -4.58 -9.07
N VAL A 338 25.15 -5.41 -9.62
CA VAL A 338 25.35 -6.03 -10.94
C VAL A 338 25.44 -4.98 -12.05
N ARG A 339 24.70 -3.87 -11.94
CA ARG A 339 24.78 -2.73 -12.87
C ARG A 339 26.06 -1.90 -12.71
N GLY A 340 26.87 -2.12 -11.67
CA GLY A 340 28.04 -1.31 -11.36
C GLY A 340 27.73 0.07 -10.78
N VAL A 341 26.48 0.35 -10.41
CA VAL A 341 26.06 1.61 -9.79
C VAL A 341 26.48 1.67 -8.32
N ARG A 342 26.55 0.50 -7.67
CA ARG A 342 26.95 0.34 -6.27
C ARG A 342 28.03 -0.72 -6.13
N THR A 343 28.99 -0.52 -5.24
CA THR A 343 29.95 -1.56 -4.88
C THR A 343 29.36 -2.56 -3.89
N GLY A 344 29.70 -3.84 -4.01
CA GLY A 344 29.32 -4.86 -3.04
C GLY A 344 29.40 -6.27 -3.60
N ASP A 345 28.91 -7.23 -2.83
CA ASP A 345 28.79 -8.63 -3.24
C ASP A 345 27.32 -8.95 -3.57
N ALA A 346 27.00 -9.00 -4.86
CA ALA A 346 25.65 -9.30 -5.33
C ALA A 346 25.25 -10.73 -4.95
N LEU A 347 26.18 -11.69 -5.02
CA LEU A 347 25.93 -13.09 -4.66
C LEU A 347 25.53 -13.24 -3.19
N ALA A 348 26.30 -12.64 -2.28
CA ALA A 348 25.94 -12.64 -0.86
C ALA A 348 24.59 -11.96 -0.63
N THR A 349 24.30 -10.88 -1.36
CA THR A 349 23.05 -10.11 -1.21
C THR A 349 21.83 -10.91 -1.63
N VAL A 350 21.83 -11.57 -2.81
CA VAL A 350 20.69 -12.38 -3.25
C VAL A 350 20.51 -13.62 -2.39
N ASN A 351 21.60 -14.23 -1.91
CA ASN A 351 21.51 -15.40 -1.05
C ASN A 351 20.85 -15.08 0.29
N ARG A 352 20.94 -13.84 0.81
CA ARG A 352 20.16 -13.44 1.99
C ARG A 352 18.65 -13.53 1.79
N VAL A 353 18.16 -13.46 0.55
CA VAL A 353 16.75 -13.67 0.22
C VAL A 353 16.46 -15.15 0.01
N ILE A 354 17.28 -15.84 -0.77
CA ILE A 354 17.05 -17.25 -1.12
C ILE A 354 17.07 -18.14 0.14
N THR A 355 18.03 -17.91 1.04
CA THR A 355 18.22 -18.76 2.23
C THR A 355 17.13 -18.58 3.30
N THR A 356 16.26 -17.58 3.20
CA THR A 356 15.08 -17.50 4.09
C THR A 356 14.07 -18.60 3.78
N TYR A 357 14.11 -19.15 2.57
CA TYR A 357 13.21 -20.21 2.12
C TYR A 357 13.90 -21.58 2.11
N ASP A 358 15.15 -21.64 1.63
CA ASP A 358 15.94 -22.86 1.64
C ASP A 358 17.45 -22.57 1.49
N ALA A 359 18.27 -23.05 2.44
CA ALA A 359 19.71 -22.79 2.44
C ALA A 359 20.46 -23.55 1.34
N ALA A 360 19.98 -24.75 0.96
CA ALA A 360 20.61 -25.56 -0.08
C ALA A 360 20.43 -24.98 -1.49
N SER A 361 19.42 -24.12 -1.68
CA SER A 361 19.13 -23.43 -2.93
C SER A 361 19.99 -22.19 -3.19
N ALA A 362 20.93 -21.85 -2.28
CA ALA A 362 21.80 -20.69 -2.44
C ALA A 362 22.59 -20.74 -3.76
N LEU A 363 22.70 -19.60 -4.43
CA LEU A 363 23.53 -19.45 -5.62
C LEU A 363 25.01 -19.57 -5.25
N THR A 364 25.80 -20.14 -6.17
CA THR A 364 27.25 -20.35 -6.01
C THR A 364 28.09 -19.50 -6.96
N THR A 365 27.46 -18.77 -7.88
CA THR A 365 28.12 -17.91 -8.88
C THR A 365 27.50 -16.52 -8.86
N GLN A 366 28.27 -15.50 -9.27
CA GLN A 366 27.80 -14.12 -9.29
C GLN A 366 26.56 -13.97 -10.19
N PRO A 367 25.47 -13.37 -9.69
CA PRO A 367 24.23 -13.25 -10.46
C PRO A 367 24.38 -12.25 -11.60
N THR A 368 23.73 -12.55 -12.73
CA THR A 368 23.57 -11.63 -13.86
C THR A 368 22.29 -10.80 -13.72
N LEU A 369 22.07 -9.80 -14.58
CA LEU A 369 20.78 -9.09 -14.63
C LEU A 369 19.61 -10.02 -14.96
N SER A 370 19.84 -11.09 -15.73
CA SER A 370 18.81 -12.10 -16.01
C SER A 370 18.48 -12.94 -14.77
N ASP A 371 19.45 -13.16 -13.88
CA ASP A 371 19.18 -13.82 -12.59
C ASP A 371 18.41 -12.89 -11.68
N ILE A 372 18.74 -11.59 -11.66
CA ILE A 372 17.99 -10.58 -10.90
C ILE A 372 16.54 -10.47 -11.39
N ASP A 373 16.30 -10.44 -12.71
CA ASP A 373 14.96 -10.49 -13.30
C ASP A 373 14.14 -11.68 -12.78
N HIS A 374 14.74 -12.87 -12.82
CA HIS A 374 14.11 -14.10 -12.34
C HIS A 374 13.82 -14.06 -10.84
N LEU A 375 14.81 -13.67 -10.03
CA LEU A 375 14.66 -13.60 -8.57
C LEU A 375 13.59 -12.58 -8.17
N ARG A 376 13.53 -11.41 -8.82
CA ARG A 376 12.48 -10.42 -8.60
C ARG A 376 11.11 -10.97 -8.97
N ARG A 377 10.99 -11.63 -10.12
CA ARG A 377 9.73 -12.28 -10.55
C ARG A 377 9.22 -13.29 -9.52
N VAL A 378 10.10 -14.08 -8.91
CA VAL A 378 9.72 -15.13 -7.95
C VAL A 378 9.45 -14.56 -6.56
N TYR A 379 10.40 -13.83 -5.98
CA TYR A 379 10.32 -13.41 -4.58
C TYR A 379 9.47 -12.15 -4.36
N LEU A 380 9.15 -11.42 -5.43
CA LEU A 380 8.25 -10.26 -5.41
C LEU A 380 6.92 -10.55 -6.12
N PHE A 381 6.60 -11.84 -6.32
CA PHE A 381 5.37 -12.28 -6.96
C PHE A 381 4.14 -11.57 -6.36
N LEU A 382 3.33 -10.96 -7.22
CA LEU A 382 2.11 -10.22 -6.87
C LEU A 382 2.31 -9.02 -5.93
N ARG A 383 3.41 -8.29 -6.12
CA ARG A 383 3.63 -6.99 -5.48
C ARG A 383 3.51 -5.79 -6.43
N GLY A 384 3.01 -6.02 -7.64
CA GLY A 384 2.89 -5.00 -8.69
C GLY A 384 4.23 -4.60 -9.35
N GLU A 385 5.32 -5.28 -8.99
CA GLU A 385 6.67 -4.95 -9.44
C GLU A 385 6.97 -5.46 -10.86
N ARG A 386 6.30 -6.54 -11.28
CA ARG A 386 6.59 -7.20 -12.56
C ARG A 386 6.36 -6.27 -13.75
N THR A 387 5.28 -5.48 -13.73
CA THR A 387 4.98 -4.49 -14.77
C THR A 387 6.05 -3.39 -14.83
N LEU A 388 6.57 -2.97 -13.67
CA LEU A 388 7.64 -1.97 -13.60
C LEU A 388 8.95 -2.53 -14.16
N ASP A 389 9.26 -3.79 -13.88
CA ASP A 389 10.42 -4.50 -14.43
C ASP A 389 10.37 -4.61 -15.96
N TYR A 390 9.18 -4.83 -16.53
CA TYR A 390 8.95 -4.77 -17.98
C TYR A 390 9.15 -3.37 -18.56
N ARG A 391 8.54 -2.35 -17.95
CA ARG A 391 8.62 -0.96 -18.45
C ARG A 391 10.04 -0.42 -18.45
N ARG A 392 10.84 -0.72 -17.43
CA ARG A 392 12.25 -0.31 -17.33
C ARG A 392 13.23 -1.23 -18.06
N GLY A 393 12.74 -2.29 -18.71
CA GLY A 393 13.54 -3.19 -19.54
C GLY A 393 14.51 -4.09 -18.78
N LEU A 394 14.18 -4.51 -17.56
CA LEU A 394 14.99 -5.52 -16.84
C LEU A 394 14.83 -6.92 -17.45
N THR A 395 13.69 -7.20 -18.07
CA THR A 395 13.31 -8.55 -18.51
C THR A 395 14.10 -9.03 -19.73
N THR A 396 14.05 -10.34 -20.00
CA THR A 396 14.71 -10.94 -21.17
C THR A 396 14.18 -10.35 -22.49
N ALA A 397 15.00 -10.35 -23.53
CA ALA A 397 14.63 -9.77 -24.84
C ALA A 397 13.32 -10.33 -25.41
N ALA A 398 13.08 -11.65 -25.26
CA ALA A 398 11.85 -12.29 -25.72
C ALA A 398 10.62 -11.80 -24.95
N LYS A 399 10.68 -11.75 -23.61
CA LYS A 399 9.57 -11.26 -22.79
C LYS A 399 9.34 -9.75 -23.00
N GLN A 400 10.41 -8.99 -23.18
CA GLN A 400 10.35 -7.58 -23.52
C GLN A 400 9.66 -7.35 -24.87
N GLN A 401 9.94 -8.17 -25.89
CA GLN A 401 9.27 -8.08 -27.19
C GLN A 401 7.76 -8.33 -27.07
N THR A 402 7.36 -9.35 -26.32
CA THR A 402 5.94 -9.61 -26.02
C THR A 402 5.29 -8.42 -25.32
N TRP A 403 5.94 -7.86 -24.30
CA TRP A 403 5.45 -6.69 -23.58
C TRP A 403 5.31 -5.45 -24.48
N GLN A 404 6.28 -5.20 -25.37
CA GLN A 404 6.22 -4.05 -26.28
C GLN A 404 5.12 -4.17 -27.33
N ALA A 405 4.74 -5.40 -27.69
CA ALA A 405 3.65 -5.68 -28.63
C ALA A 405 2.25 -5.56 -27.99
N ARG A 406 2.15 -5.53 -26.66
CA ARG A 406 0.87 -5.32 -25.97
C ARG A 406 0.27 -3.96 -26.28
N ARG A 407 -1.06 -3.93 -26.38
CA ARG A 407 -1.84 -2.70 -26.50
C ARG A 407 -1.88 -1.95 -25.17
N LEU A 408 -2.05 -2.68 -24.07
CA LEU A 408 -2.12 -2.09 -22.72
C LEU A 408 -0.77 -2.28 -22.01
N LYS A 409 -0.07 -1.16 -21.82
CA LYS A 409 1.08 -1.02 -20.92
C LYS A 409 0.71 -0.33 -19.62
N TRP A 410 -0.40 0.39 -19.60
CA TRP A 410 -1.13 0.95 -18.44
C TRP A 410 -2.62 0.62 -18.57
N MET A 411 -3.36 0.70 -17.48
CA MET A 411 -4.81 0.58 -17.50
C MET A 411 -5.46 1.85 -18.08
N PRO A 412 -6.57 1.73 -18.82
CA PRO A 412 -7.35 2.87 -19.27
C PRO A 412 -7.98 3.61 -18.10
N LEU A 413 -8.16 4.93 -18.28
CA LEU A 413 -8.90 5.77 -17.34
C LEU A 413 -10.40 5.48 -17.42
N PRO A 414 -11.15 5.61 -16.32
CA PRO A 414 -12.62 5.58 -16.35
C PRO A 414 -13.21 6.61 -17.30
N GLU A 415 -14.30 6.27 -17.99
CA GLU A 415 -14.97 7.15 -18.97
C GLU A 415 -15.31 8.53 -18.40
N ASN A 416 -15.89 8.56 -17.19
CA ASN A 416 -16.29 9.79 -16.49
C ASN A 416 -15.13 10.73 -16.12
N GLU A 417 -13.89 10.25 -16.18
CA GLU A 417 -12.68 11.05 -15.96
C GLU A 417 -12.02 11.49 -17.27
N THR A 418 -12.44 10.92 -18.41
CA THR A 418 -11.98 11.31 -19.76
C THR A 418 -12.89 12.34 -20.44
N GLU A 419 -14.15 12.47 -20.00
CA GLU A 419 -15.16 13.32 -20.65
C GLU A 419 -15.40 14.69 -20.01
N ARG A 420 -14.68 15.09 -18.95
CA ARG A 420 -14.91 16.42 -18.35
C ARG A 420 -14.43 17.53 -19.30
N PRO A 421 -15.31 18.38 -19.84
CA PRO A 421 -14.87 19.59 -20.51
C PRO A 421 -14.23 20.50 -19.47
N ASN A 422 -13.11 21.13 -19.82
CA ASN A 422 -12.55 22.24 -19.06
C ASN A 422 -13.66 23.30 -18.86
N ASN A 423 -14.26 23.36 -17.68
CA ASN A 423 -15.16 24.44 -17.26
C ASN A 423 -14.44 25.32 -16.26
#